data_AF-K0B2D0-F1
#
_entry.id   AF-K0B2D0-F1
#
_cell.length_a   1.000
_cell.length_b   1.000
_cell.length_c   1.000
_cell.angle_alpha   90.00
_cell.angle_beta   90.00
_cell.angle_gamma   90.00
#
_symmetry.space_group_name_H-M   'P 1'
#
loop_
_entity.id
_entity.type
_entity.pdbx_description
1 polymer ?
#
loop_
_entity_poly.entity_id
_entity_poly.type
_entity_poly.pdbx_seq_one_letter_code
_entity_poly.pdbx_strand_id
1 'polypeptide(L)'
;MGKVYREVVFDNKLSIEKFLADEFNVLLKLDSGQSLSYSNQELKSVLVNLDITEEEGKATLTISKLVSLKAFLLSKEEGMDVVKLIATIDDVMKLSSNGVKSDSMGIPNDENLKEFLSKANIRVESIVEDKVFLSDGKRKVSVKCKNNFYDFNQIELIEEY
;
A
#
# COMPACT_ATOMS: atom_id res chain seq x y z
N MET A 1 3.60 -0.46 -13.08
CA MET A 1 3.48 0.42 -11.88
C MET A 1 2.97 -0.44 -10.75
N GLY A 2 3.35 -0.17 -9.51
CA GLY A 2 2.79 -0.87 -8.35
C GLY A 2 1.65 -0.06 -7.77
N LYS A 3 0.60 -0.73 -7.30
CA LYS A 3 -0.42 -0.11 -6.46
C LYS A 3 0.00 -0.31 -5.01
N VAL A 4 0.44 0.75 -4.34
CA VAL A 4 0.63 0.71 -2.88
C VAL A 4 -0.73 0.94 -2.27
N TYR A 5 -1.10 0.17 -1.25
CA TYR A 5 -2.30 0.50 -0.49
C TYR A 5 -2.24 0.10 0.98
N ARG A 6 -3.18 0.67 1.73
CA ARG A 6 -3.40 0.50 3.15
C ARG A 6 -4.87 0.26 3.40
N GLU A 7 -5.19 -0.78 4.17
CA GLU A 7 -6.56 -1.09 4.58
C GLU A 7 -6.76 -0.75 6.06
N VAL A 8 -7.90 -0.10 6.34
CA VAL A 8 -8.27 0.39 7.66
C VAL A 8 -9.71 -0.01 7.93
N VAL A 9 -9.92 -0.79 9.00
CA VAL A 9 -11.23 -1.37 9.31
C VAL A 9 -11.93 -0.54 10.39
N PHE A 10 -13.19 -0.21 10.13
CA PHE A 10 -14.09 0.56 10.99
C PHE A 10 -15.37 -0.22 11.27
N ASP A 11 -16.06 0.16 12.35
CA ASP A 11 -17.33 -0.46 12.74
C ASP A 11 -18.47 -0.15 11.75
N ASN A 12 -18.40 0.94 10.99
CA ASN A 12 -19.40 1.31 9.99
C ASN A 12 -18.88 2.43 9.07
N LYS A 13 -19.60 2.72 7.98
CA LYS A 13 -19.21 3.77 7.02
C LYS A 13 -19.25 5.19 7.60
N LEU A 14 -20.17 5.50 8.52
CA LEU A 14 -20.23 6.82 9.15
C LEU A 14 -18.96 7.13 9.95
N SER A 15 -18.36 6.10 10.56
CA SER A 15 -17.05 6.23 11.23
C SER A 15 -15.94 6.58 10.25
N ILE A 16 -15.99 6.07 9.00
CA ILE A 16 -15.02 6.43 7.95
C ILE A 16 -15.21 7.90 7.54
N GLU A 17 -16.44 8.33 7.28
CA GLU A 17 -16.74 9.71 6.90
C GLU A 17 -16.26 10.68 7.98
N LYS A 18 -16.62 10.40 9.24
CA LYS A 18 -16.20 11.20 10.37
C LYS A 18 -14.68 11.26 10.51
N PHE A 19 -13.99 10.13 10.40
CA PHE A 19 -12.53 10.08 10.44
C PHE A 19 -11.88 10.91 9.33
N LEU A 20 -12.39 10.80 8.10
CA LEU A 20 -11.86 11.55 6.95
C LEU A 20 -12.11 13.05 7.08
N ALA A 21 -13.27 13.45 7.60
CA ALA A 21 -13.61 14.84 7.86
C ALA A 21 -12.76 15.43 8.99
N ASP A 22 -12.68 14.75 10.14
CA ASP A 22 -12.00 15.23 11.35
C ASP A 22 -10.48 15.32 11.16
N GLU A 23 -9.86 14.34 10.49
CA GLU A 23 -8.40 14.25 10.38
C GLU A 23 -7.83 14.87 9.10
N PHE A 24 -8.60 14.85 8.00
CA PHE A 24 -8.11 15.28 6.68
C PHE A 24 -8.91 16.40 6.05
N ASN A 25 -9.99 16.86 6.68
CA ASN A 25 -10.93 17.81 6.07
C ASN A 25 -11.46 17.31 4.71
N VAL A 26 -11.56 15.99 4.54
CA VAL A 26 -12.08 15.35 3.33
C VAL A 26 -13.55 15.02 3.56
N LEU A 27 -14.41 15.66 2.77
CA LEU A 27 -15.86 15.44 2.81
C LEU A 27 -16.25 14.52 1.65
N LEU A 28 -16.55 13.26 1.96
CA LEU A 28 -17.04 12.30 0.99
C LEU A 28 -18.56 12.17 1.11
N LYS A 29 -19.27 12.18 -0.02
CA LYS A 29 -20.67 11.77 -0.05
C LYS A 29 -20.75 10.25 -0.04
N LEU A 30 -21.12 9.68 1.10
CA LEU A 30 -21.40 8.26 1.20
C LEU A 30 -22.81 7.95 0.65
N ASP A 31 -22.89 7.69 -0.65
CA ASP A 31 -24.14 7.22 -1.25
C ASP A 31 -24.43 5.77 -0.86
N SER A 32 -25.70 5.35 -0.95
CA SER A 32 -26.11 3.97 -0.70
C SER A 32 -25.55 3.03 -1.78
N GLY A 33 -24.60 2.17 -1.41
CA GLY A 33 -23.98 1.16 -2.28
C GLY A 33 -22.97 0.29 -1.53
N GLN A 34 -22.62 -0.88 -2.05
CA GLN A 34 -21.67 -1.80 -1.38
C GLN A 34 -20.21 -1.35 -1.46
N SER A 35 -19.82 -0.67 -2.54
CA SER A 35 -18.47 -0.17 -2.76
C SER A 35 -18.51 1.25 -3.33
N LEU A 36 -17.68 2.14 -2.77
CA LEU A 36 -17.54 3.54 -3.19
C LEU A 36 -16.07 3.84 -3.47
N SER A 37 -15.77 4.39 -4.64
CA SER A 37 -14.39 4.71 -5.05
C SER A 37 -14.24 6.20 -5.36
N TYR A 38 -13.24 6.83 -4.77
CA TYR A 38 -12.90 8.24 -4.91
C TYR A 38 -11.45 8.38 -5.36
N SER A 39 -11.24 8.88 -6.58
CA SER A 39 -9.89 9.05 -7.13
C SER A 39 -9.29 10.40 -6.78
N ASN A 40 -7.96 10.47 -6.70
CA ASN A 40 -7.18 11.71 -6.53
C ASN A 40 -7.59 12.57 -5.33
N GLN A 41 -7.91 11.94 -4.21
CA GLN A 41 -8.16 12.61 -2.94
C GLN A 41 -6.84 13.03 -2.29
N GLU A 42 -6.78 14.25 -1.79
CA GLU A 42 -5.59 14.77 -1.11
C GLU A 42 -5.70 14.48 0.39
N LEU A 43 -4.81 13.64 0.91
CA LEU A 43 -4.63 13.46 2.35
C LEU A 43 -3.36 14.21 2.79
N LYS A 44 -3.54 15.35 3.46
CA LYS A 44 -2.52 16.38 3.74
C LYS A 44 -1.81 16.88 2.47
N SER A 45 -0.80 16.16 1.98
CA SER A 45 0.02 16.53 0.81
C SER A 45 0.22 15.38 -0.18
N VAL A 46 -0.53 14.29 -0.01
CA VAL A 46 -0.40 13.09 -0.84
C VAL A 46 -1.72 12.83 -1.56
N LEU A 47 -1.67 12.80 -2.90
CA LEU A 47 -2.80 12.37 -3.74
C LEU A 47 -2.92 10.84 -3.73
N VAL A 48 -4.06 10.34 -3.30
CA VAL A 48 -4.40 8.91 -3.18
C VAL A 48 -5.78 8.64 -3.77
N ASN A 49 -6.10 7.37 -3.96
CA ASN A 49 -7.44 6.89 -4.23
C ASN A 49 -7.99 6.27 -2.94
N LEU A 50 -9.25 6.52 -2.64
CA LEU A 50 -9.95 5.96 -1.49
C LEU A 50 -11.03 5.02 -2.01
N ASP A 51 -11.02 3.77 -1.58
CA ASP A 51 -12.07 2.80 -1.84
C ASP A 51 -12.71 2.43 -0.49
N ILE A 52 -14.03 2.45 -0.40
CA ILE A 52 -14.79 2.10 0.80
C ILE A 52 -15.65 0.89 0.48
N THR A 53 -15.44 -0.22 1.19
CA THR A 53 -16.27 -1.42 1.10
C THR A 53 -16.97 -1.68 2.43
N GLU A 54 -18.14 -2.32 2.39
CA GLU A 54 -18.86 -2.72 3.60
C GLU A 54 -19.27 -4.19 3.49
N GLU A 55 -18.78 -4.99 4.44
CA GLU A 55 -19.01 -6.42 4.53
C GLU A 55 -19.30 -6.80 5.99
N GLU A 56 -20.31 -7.64 6.21
CA GLU A 56 -20.63 -8.22 7.53
C GLU A 56 -20.77 -7.19 8.68
N GLY A 57 -21.27 -5.99 8.37
CA GLY A 57 -21.46 -4.93 9.37
C GLY A 57 -20.16 -4.23 9.80
N LYS A 58 -19.08 -4.37 9.03
CA LYS A 58 -17.86 -3.56 9.13
C LYS A 58 -17.63 -2.81 7.83
N ALA A 59 -16.99 -1.65 7.93
CA ALA A 59 -16.59 -0.89 6.77
C ALA A 59 -15.07 -0.83 6.67
N THR A 60 -14.53 -1.05 5.48
CA THR A 60 -13.10 -0.99 5.21
C THR A 60 -12.81 0.21 4.32
N LEU A 61 -11.91 1.07 4.78
CA LEU A 61 -11.30 2.13 3.97
C LEU A 61 -9.98 1.63 3.42
N THR A 62 -9.89 1.55 2.10
CA THR A 62 -8.67 1.23 1.36
C THR A 62 -8.10 2.50 0.74
N ILE A 63 -6.90 2.87 1.15
CA ILE A 63 -6.18 4.03 0.64
C ILE A 63 -5.10 3.53 -0.29
N SER A 64 -5.08 3.97 -1.55
CA SER A 64 -4.15 3.46 -2.54
C SER A 64 -3.51 4.52 -3.42
N LYS A 65 -2.29 4.28 -3.89
CA LYS A 65 -1.60 5.16 -4.84
C LYS A 65 -0.84 4.32 -5.86
N LEU A 66 -0.95 4.67 -7.13
CA LEU A 66 -0.10 4.10 -8.17
C LEU A 66 1.29 4.74 -8.09
N VAL A 67 2.31 3.91 -7.99
CA VAL A 67 3.71 4.31 -7.92
C VAL A 67 4.53 3.66 -9.02
N SER A 68 5.54 4.39 -9.49
CA SER A 68 6.54 3.81 -10.39
C SER A 68 7.47 2.89 -9.61
N LEU A 69 7.21 1.58 -9.64
CA LEU A 69 8.09 0.59 -9.01
C LEU A 69 9.48 0.51 -9.64
N LYS A 70 9.67 1.09 -10.83
CA LYS A 70 11.00 1.19 -11.46
C LYS A 70 11.91 2.11 -10.65
N ALA A 71 11.38 3.20 -10.09
CA ALA A 71 12.12 4.06 -9.15
C ALA A 71 12.45 3.33 -7.85
N PHE A 72 11.60 2.40 -7.42
CA PHE A 72 11.74 1.62 -6.18
C PHE A 72 12.89 0.58 -6.21
N LEU A 73 13.18 -0.05 -7.36
CA LEU A 73 14.31 -1.00 -7.48
C LEU A 73 15.62 -0.34 -7.93
N LEU A 74 15.50 0.83 -8.56
CA LEU A 74 16.63 1.65 -9.01
C LEU A 74 17.04 2.72 -7.99
N SER A 75 16.32 2.88 -6.87
CA SER A 75 16.63 3.86 -5.83
C SER A 75 17.87 3.46 -5.02
N LYS A 76 19.04 3.65 -5.63
CA LYS A 76 20.02 4.59 -5.09
C LYS A 76 19.82 6.02 -5.64
N GLU A 77 18.86 6.28 -6.54
CA GLU A 77 18.58 7.63 -7.05
C GLU A 77 17.25 8.22 -6.56
N GLU A 78 17.30 9.52 -6.28
CA GLU A 78 16.44 10.32 -5.43
C GLU A 78 15.01 10.55 -5.95
N GLY A 79 14.03 10.65 -5.05
CA GLY A 79 12.83 11.47 -5.29
C GLY A 79 11.54 10.99 -4.63
N MET A 80 11.28 9.69 -4.57
CA MET A 80 10.08 9.18 -3.88
C MET A 80 10.29 7.74 -3.42
N ASP A 81 10.59 7.60 -2.14
CA ASP A 81 10.77 6.34 -1.44
C ASP A 81 9.38 5.77 -1.09
N VAL A 82 9.06 4.55 -1.55
CA VAL A 82 7.79 3.88 -1.21
C VAL A 82 7.69 3.66 0.31
N VAL A 83 8.81 3.49 1.01
CA VAL A 83 8.87 3.44 2.48
C VAL A 83 8.46 4.78 3.06
N LYS A 84 9.01 5.90 2.54
CA LYS A 84 8.55 7.24 2.94
C LYS A 84 7.10 7.48 2.55
N LEU A 85 6.61 6.95 1.44
CA LEU A 85 5.21 7.10 1.04
C LEU A 85 4.30 6.33 1.97
N ILE A 86 4.62 5.08 2.31
CA ILE A 86 3.89 4.26 3.28
C ILE A 86 3.95 4.94 4.65
N ALA A 87 5.12 5.37 5.09
CA ALA A 87 5.28 6.12 6.35
C ALA A 87 4.57 7.46 6.34
N THR A 88 4.50 8.16 5.20
CA THR A 88 3.73 9.41 5.05
C THR A 88 2.25 9.10 5.08
N ILE A 89 1.78 8.04 4.41
CA ILE A 89 0.40 7.58 4.52
C ILE A 89 0.08 7.23 5.98
N ASP A 90 0.98 6.53 6.70
CA ASP A 90 0.78 6.19 8.11
C ASP A 90 0.81 7.42 9.04
N ASP A 91 1.73 8.37 8.83
CA ASP A 91 1.80 9.64 9.58
C ASP A 91 0.60 10.55 9.31
N VAL A 92 0.18 10.59 8.04
CA VAL A 92 -1.07 11.23 7.62
C VAL A 92 -2.21 10.61 8.41
N MET A 93 -2.31 9.27 8.41
CA MET A 93 -3.39 8.50 9.04
C MET A 93 -3.38 8.49 10.58
N LYS A 94 -2.41 9.13 11.26
CA LYS A 94 -2.26 9.26 12.73
C LYS A 94 -2.70 8.00 13.50
N LEU A 95 -2.02 6.88 13.24
CA LEU A 95 -2.36 5.56 13.78
C LEU A 95 -2.04 5.34 15.28
N SER A 96 -1.96 6.38 16.10
CA SER A 96 -1.50 6.26 17.49
C SER A 96 -2.49 6.85 18.51
N SER A 97 -3.69 6.29 18.62
CA SER A 97 -4.49 6.33 19.87
C SER A 97 -5.88 5.68 19.77
N ASN A 98 -6.49 5.58 18.58
CA ASN A 98 -7.94 5.38 18.46
C ASN A 98 -8.41 3.94 18.17
N GLY A 99 -7.56 2.92 18.37
CA GLY A 99 -8.01 1.51 18.34
C GLY A 99 -8.35 0.95 16.95
N VAL A 100 -7.97 1.63 15.87
CA VAL A 100 -8.24 1.18 14.50
C VAL A 100 -7.30 0.04 14.13
N LYS A 101 -7.87 -1.13 13.82
CA LYS A 101 -7.11 -2.32 13.44
C LYS A 101 -6.69 -2.22 11.98
N SER A 102 -5.44 -2.56 11.72
CA SER A 102 -4.86 -2.57 10.38
C SER A 102 -4.41 -3.98 10.03
N ASP A 103 -5.03 -4.57 9.00
CA ASP A 103 -4.81 -5.99 8.69
C ASP A 103 -3.91 -6.20 7.45
N SER A 104 -3.75 -5.19 6.60
CA SER A 104 -3.00 -5.29 5.33
C SER A 104 -2.21 -4.01 5.00
N MET A 105 -0.97 -4.18 4.51
CA MET A 105 -0.09 -3.09 4.05
C MET A 105 0.90 -3.63 3.02
N GLY A 106 1.22 -2.80 2.01
CA GLY A 106 2.33 -3.04 1.09
C GLY A 106 1.87 -2.98 -0.36
N ILE A 107 2.52 -3.78 -1.20
CA ILE A 107 2.15 -3.92 -2.61
C ILE A 107 1.53 -5.31 -2.79
N PRO A 108 0.28 -5.40 -3.27
CA PRO A 108 -0.38 -6.68 -3.46
C PRO A 108 0.40 -7.53 -4.47
N ASN A 109 0.46 -8.82 -4.20
CA ASN A 109 0.95 -9.81 -5.14
C ASN A 109 -0.13 -10.12 -6.18
N ASP A 110 -0.32 -9.18 -7.10
CA ASP A 110 -1.29 -9.24 -8.19
C ASP A 110 -0.59 -9.32 -9.56
N GLU A 111 -1.38 -9.41 -10.64
CA GLU A 111 -0.84 -9.44 -12.00
C GLU A 111 -0.08 -8.15 -12.36
N ASN A 112 -0.42 -7.01 -11.76
CA ASN A 112 0.29 -5.75 -12.01
C ASN A 112 1.72 -5.79 -11.45
N LEU A 113 1.90 -6.35 -10.25
CA LEU A 113 3.22 -6.56 -9.67
C LEU A 113 4.02 -7.56 -10.49
N LYS A 114 3.42 -8.68 -10.89
CA LYS A 114 4.09 -9.70 -11.73
C LYS A 114 4.53 -9.13 -13.08
N GLU A 115 3.64 -8.41 -13.77
CA GLU A 115 3.94 -7.75 -15.03
C GLU A 115 5.06 -6.71 -14.85
N PHE A 116 5.01 -5.95 -13.76
CA PHE A 116 6.06 -4.99 -13.44
C PHE A 116 7.42 -5.68 -13.22
N LEU A 117 7.50 -6.71 -12.39
CA LEU A 117 8.74 -7.44 -12.11
C LEU A 117 9.33 -8.00 -13.41
N SER A 118 8.49 -8.61 -14.24
CA SER A 118 8.86 -9.10 -15.57
C SER A 118 9.42 -8.00 -16.47
N LYS A 119 8.72 -6.87 -16.62
CA LYS A 119 9.20 -5.70 -17.41
C LYS A 119 10.48 -5.08 -16.87
N ALA A 120 10.72 -5.19 -15.57
CA ALA A 120 11.93 -4.73 -14.90
C ALA A 120 13.08 -5.75 -14.97
N ASN A 121 12.90 -6.90 -15.63
CA ASN A 121 13.84 -8.03 -15.66
C ASN A 121 14.17 -8.57 -14.26
N ILE A 122 13.23 -8.51 -13.34
CA ILE A 122 13.36 -9.05 -11.99
C ILE A 122 12.64 -10.37 -11.90
N ARG A 123 13.35 -11.37 -11.42
CA ARG A 123 12.86 -12.74 -11.25
C ARG A 123 12.51 -12.99 -9.81
N VAL A 124 11.40 -13.70 -9.60
CA VAL A 124 11.08 -14.32 -8.32
C VAL A 124 11.83 -15.66 -8.29
N GLU A 125 12.86 -15.76 -7.44
CA GLU A 125 13.72 -16.94 -7.34
C GLU A 125 13.05 -18.02 -6.48
N SER A 126 12.54 -17.61 -5.31
CA SER A 126 11.87 -18.52 -4.37
C SER A 126 10.96 -17.76 -3.41
N ILE A 127 10.05 -18.50 -2.80
CA ILE A 127 9.21 -18.04 -1.69
C ILE A 127 9.44 -19.01 -0.55
N VAL A 128 9.89 -18.50 0.60
CA VAL A 128 10.15 -19.29 1.81
C VAL A 128 9.48 -18.57 2.96
N GLU A 129 8.49 -19.23 3.58
CA GLU A 129 7.73 -18.66 4.70
C GLU A 129 7.14 -17.28 4.36
N ASP A 130 7.52 -16.25 5.12
CA ASP A 130 7.11 -14.86 4.94
C ASP A 130 8.14 -14.04 4.14
N LYS A 131 8.99 -14.68 3.33
CA LYS A 131 9.98 -14.01 2.48
C LYS A 131 9.89 -14.43 1.01
N VAL A 132 10.01 -13.43 0.14
CA VAL A 132 10.13 -13.59 -1.31
C VAL A 132 11.53 -13.13 -1.73
N PHE A 133 12.21 -13.96 -2.50
CA PHE A 133 13.54 -13.68 -3.00
C PHE A 133 13.48 -13.18 -4.43
N LEU A 134 14.01 -11.97 -4.66
CA LEU A 134 14.02 -11.30 -5.95
C LEU A 134 15.44 -11.14 -6.47
N SER A 135 15.63 -11.28 -7.78
CA SER A 135 16.92 -11.13 -8.45
C SER A 135 16.80 -10.32 -9.74
N ASP A 136 17.71 -9.37 -9.97
CA ASP A 136 17.84 -8.62 -11.24
C ASP A 136 19.02 -9.09 -12.11
N GLY A 137 19.65 -10.22 -11.74
CA GLY A 137 20.85 -10.75 -12.38
C GLY A 137 22.16 -10.09 -11.96
N LYS A 138 22.12 -8.99 -11.20
CA LYS A 138 23.29 -8.34 -10.56
C LYS A 138 23.25 -8.43 -9.05
N ARG A 139 22.04 -8.45 -8.48
CA ARG A 139 21.78 -8.38 -7.05
C ARG A 139 20.67 -9.35 -6.69
N LYS A 140 20.75 -9.90 -5.49
CA LYS A 140 19.70 -10.71 -4.89
C LYS A 140 19.23 -10.09 -3.58
N VAL A 141 17.92 -9.94 -3.43
CA VAL A 141 17.29 -9.35 -2.24
C VAL A 141 16.21 -10.26 -1.68
N SER A 142 15.96 -10.21 -0.37
CA SER A 142 14.72 -10.72 0.22
C SER A 142 13.77 -9.58 0.54
N VAL A 143 12.48 -9.84 0.32
CA VAL A 143 11.38 -8.94 0.61
C VAL A 143 10.39 -9.70 1.47
N LYS A 144 9.92 -9.10 2.56
CA LYS A 144 8.91 -9.73 3.40
C LYS A 144 7.58 -9.83 2.66
N CYS A 145 6.87 -10.94 2.81
CA CYS A 145 5.56 -11.18 2.21
C CYS A 145 4.58 -11.67 3.29
N LYS A 146 3.48 -10.96 3.47
CA LYS A 146 2.43 -11.33 4.43
C LYS A 146 1.05 -11.10 3.82
N ASN A 147 0.12 -12.02 4.04
CA ASN A 147 -1.27 -11.90 3.58
C ASN A 147 -1.41 -11.59 2.06
N ASN A 148 -0.51 -12.11 1.23
CA ASN A 148 -0.43 -11.82 -0.21
C ASN A 148 0.03 -10.39 -0.58
N PHE A 149 0.76 -9.73 0.32
CA PHE A 149 1.40 -8.42 0.10
C PHE A 149 2.89 -8.50 0.26
N TYR A 150 3.60 -7.79 -0.60
CA TYR A 150 5.04 -7.60 -0.51
C TYR A 150 5.28 -6.34 0.32
N ASP A 151 5.93 -6.51 1.45
CA ASP A 151 6.41 -5.45 2.32
C ASP A 151 7.84 -5.09 1.94
N PHE A 152 7.91 -4.16 1.00
CA PHE A 152 9.15 -3.61 0.49
C PHE A 152 9.80 -2.58 1.42
N ASN A 153 9.28 -2.37 2.64
CA ASN A 153 9.97 -1.58 3.67
C ASN A 153 11.14 -2.32 4.29
N GLN A 154 11.16 -3.65 4.16
CA GLN A 154 12.17 -4.53 4.73
C GLN A 154 12.85 -5.31 3.61
N ILE A 155 13.68 -4.62 2.83
CA ILE A 155 14.53 -5.26 1.82
C ILE A 155 15.88 -5.57 2.44
N GLU A 156 16.24 -6.85 2.47
CA GLU A 156 17.56 -7.30 2.89
C GLU A 156 18.37 -7.69 1.65
N LEU A 157 19.50 -7.02 1.41
CA LEU A 157 20.45 -7.43 0.39
C LEU A 157 21.12 -8.74 0.84
N ILE A 158 21.08 -9.75 -0.03
CA ILE A 158 21.63 -11.07 0.25
C ILE A 158 23.00 -11.20 -0.41
N GLU A 159 23.11 -10.75 -1.67
CA GLU A 159 24.31 -10.94 -2.47
C GLU A 159 24.43 -9.87 -3.58
N GLU A 160 25.65 -9.41 -3.82
CA GLU A 160 26.06 -8.57 -4.96
C GLU A 160 27.06 -9.37 -5.81
N TYR A 161 26.84 -9.42 -7.12
CA TYR A 161 27.69 -10.14 -8.09
C TYR A 161 28.51 -9.18 -8.95
#